data_AF-A0A919RIE6-F1
#
_entry.id   AF-A0A919RIE6-F1
#
_cell.length_a   1.000
_cell.length_b   1.000
_cell.length_c   1.000
_cell.angle_alpha   90.00
_cell.angle_beta   90.00
_cell.angle_gamma   90.00
#
_symmetry.space_group_name_H-M   'P 1'
#
loop_
_entity.id
_entity.type
_entity.pdbx_description
1 polymer ?
#
loop_
_entity_poly.entity_id
_entity_poly.type
_entity_poly.pdbx_seq_one_letter_code
_entity_poly.pdbx_strand_id
1 'polypeptide(L)'
;MSTRMLTALTSEHAVLLAEERGLIRVVVDGRRETASLGHPLYGEVARERCPELRRRRRHADLAVELERSGLRRREDRLRATAWRLESGMTASPRLLMSATRLAWSAHDYPLAQRLGRAALAEGGGASAAILLATLLDFAQQPDEAKRVLDSVEEPGDEETRVELVLARAGNLAWGMNLRPQADALLDRAESAHYAEPYLTRITVHRLALAASAAEPAAALELARRVPLHALPAPLRAQALNATALALCYAGRTAEAAEKVRTALAEANAWRDTIPALISPLHSTWALCGYFAGDLAMIDEAVASLTAAAAGQRGWSQGEGSLSLARGHAATLRGELDLAMRALHGPAGHTALTVGGCMGAYAAVQALRGEAAAAAETLQAAVARNRTTWTAFTRWVAMTRVWIAAAGGDGGRAAELAVSAAGDCRLAGLPGFEFVSLHDAVRLGRPEVAADRLAELAATHDGPRVRLAARHARALADGDGQALAEVAAGFAGLGLRLHAAEAAAQAAVCLRRAGRERAARAAETESWSLASACQGPDTPALRTLAAPDLTARELEVALLTAAGLSHREIAEKLVISMRTAMNHRNQVYMKLGVHSPAELARLLSRFRRLPRPTGPRRSLKRGNPASPP
;
A
#
# COMPACT_ATOMS: atom_id res chain seq x y z
N MET A 1 -16.32 25.33 16.81
CA MET A 1 -16.26 25.58 18.28
C MET A 1 -17.69 25.51 18.84
N SER A 2 -17.90 25.34 20.14
CA SER A 2 -19.27 25.46 20.69
C SER A 2 -19.71 26.92 20.65
N THR A 3 -20.97 27.20 20.32
CA THR A 3 -21.57 28.55 20.37
C THR A 3 -21.47 29.15 21.77
N ARG A 4 -21.76 28.37 22.82
CA ARG A 4 -21.62 28.82 24.22
C ARG A 4 -20.22 29.31 24.56
N MET A 5 -19.19 28.62 24.06
CA MET A 5 -17.79 29.01 24.26
C MET A 5 -17.46 30.31 23.51
N LEU A 6 -17.98 30.49 22.29
CA LEU A 6 -17.84 31.76 21.56
C LEU A 6 -18.51 32.91 22.31
N THR A 7 -19.76 32.71 22.77
CA THR A 7 -20.52 33.68 23.53
C THR A 7 -19.80 34.09 24.82
N ALA A 8 -19.19 33.13 25.54
CA ALA A 8 -18.42 33.39 26.75
C ALA A 8 -17.15 34.24 26.49
N LEU A 9 -16.52 34.07 25.33
CA LEU A 9 -15.28 34.78 24.94
C LEU A 9 -15.53 36.15 24.29
N THR A 10 -16.73 36.36 23.76
CA THR A 10 -17.13 37.61 23.10
C THR A 10 -18.42 38.15 23.72
N SER A 11 -19.55 37.96 23.06
CA SER A 11 -20.91 38.25 23.54
C SER A 11 -21.92 37.55 22.61
N GLU A 12 -23.14 37.33 23.10
CA GLU A 12 -24.21 36.72 22.30
C GLU A 12 -24.54 37.56 21.07
N HIS A 13 -24.60 38.88 21.24
CA HIS A 13 -24.81 39.83 20.14
C HIS A 13 -23.73 39.73 19.05
N ALA A 14 -22.46 39.55 19.42
CA ALA A 14 -21.37 39.41 18.45
C ALA A 14 -21.45 38.08 17.66
N VAL A 15 -21.92 37.00 18.29
CA VAL A 15 -22.12 35.71 17.63
C VAL A 15 -23.28 35.80 16.63
N LEU A 16 -24.42 36.38 17.04
CA LEU A 16 -25.58 36.60 16.17
C LEU A 16 -25.22 37.46 14.96
N LEU A 17 -24.56 38.60 15.18
CA LEU A 17 -24.14 39.48 14.09
C LEU A 17 -23.15 38.81 13.12
N ALA A 18 -22.26 37.94 13.63
CA ALA A 18 -21.32 37.20 12.79
C ALA A 18 -22.02 36.11 11.95
N GLU A 19 -23.06 35.49 12.48
CA GLU A 19 -23.89 34.51 11.75
C GLU A 19 -24.76 35.20 10.70
N GLU A 20 -25.45 36.30 11.05
CA GLU A 20 -26.24 37.12 10.11
C GLU A 20 -25.41 37.63 8.92
N ARG A 21 -24.14 37.97 9.17
CA ARG A 21 -23.20 38.40 8.12
C ARG A 21 -22.52 37.25 7.37
N GLY A 22 -22.86 36.00 7.69
CA GLY A 22 -22.30 34.81 7.05
C GLY A 22 -20.81 34.58 7.33
N LEU A 23 -20.24 35.22 8.35
CA LEU A 23 -18.84 35.03 8.76
C LEU A 23 -18.65 33.71 9.49
N ILE A 24 -19.69 33.28 10.21
CA ILE A 24 -19.79 31.95 10.83
C ILE A 24 -21.09 31.27 10.38
N ARG A 25 -21.15 29.95 10.53
CA ARG A 25 -22.37 29.15 10.42
C ARG A 25 -22.54 28.36 11.70
N VAL A 26 -23.72 28.41 12.31
CA VAL A 26 -24.06 27.53 13.42
C VAL A 26 -24.80 26.32 12.88
N VAL A 27 -24.27 25.14 13.18
CA VAL A 27 -24.93 23.86 12.92
C VAL A 27 -25.41 23.30 14.25
N VAL A 28 -26.70 23.01 14.32
CA VAL A 28 -27.34 22.35 15.45
C VAL A 28 -27.51 20.86 15.13
N ASP A 29 -26.89 20.00 15.94
CA ASP A 29 -26.99 18.55 15.84
C ASP A 29 -27.48 18.00 17.20
N GLY A 30 -28.78 17.69 17.27
CA GLY A 30 -29.46 17.33 18.53
C GLY A 30 -29.39 18.46 19.56
N ARG A 31 -28.77 18.22 20.71
CA ARG A 31 -28.55 19.23 21.78
C ARG A 31 -27.28 20.06 21.59
N ARG A 32 -26.56 19.89 20.48
CA ARG A 32 -25.24 20.45 20.28
C ARG A 32 -25.28 21.58 19.25
N GLU A 33 -24.84 22.76 19.67
CA GLU A 33 -24.61 23.89 18.79
C GLU A 33 -23.11 24.04 18.52
N THR A 34 -22.75 23.98 17.24
CA THR A 34 -21.37 24.17 16.79
C THR A 34 -21.28 25.26 15.74
N ALA A 35 -20.46 26.27 16.02
CA ALA A 35 -20.10 27.29 15.05
C ALA A 35 -18.87 26.85 14.24
N SER A 36 -18.95 26.99 12.92
CA SER A 36 -17.83 26.90 11.97
C SER A 36 -17.69 28.23 11.22
N LEU A 37 -16.55 28.44 10.56
CA LEU A 37 -16.38 29.60 9.70
C LEU A 37 -17.28 29.48 8.47
N GLY A 38 -17.91 30.58 8.06
CA GLY A 38 -18.77 30.61 6.87
C GLY A 38 -18.01 30.36 5.57
N HIS A 39 -16.70 30.67 5.57
CA HIS A 39 -15.75 30.29 4.52
C HIS A 39 -14.36 29.98 5.14
N PRO A 40 -13.64 28.91 4.70
CA PRO A 40 -12.34 28.54 5.26
C PRO A 40 -11.29 29.67 5.24
N LEU A 41 -11.22 30.42 4.14
CA LEU A 41 -10.26 31.53 3.97
C LEU A 41 -10.40 32.65 5.02
N TYR A 42 -11.58 32.84 5.62
CA TYR A 42 -11.76 33.85 6.67
C TYR A 42 -10.84 33.58 7.86
N GLY A 43 -10.65 32.31 8.20
CA GLY A 43 -9.77 31.91 9.29
C GLY A 43 -8.30 32.07 8.96
N GLU A 44 -7.91 31.95 7.69
CA GLU A 44 -6.53 32.17 7.24
C GLU A 44 -6.17 33.65 7.30
N VAL A 45 -6.98 34.50 6.67
CA VAL A 45 -6.79 35.96 6.65
C VAL A 45 -6.83 36.53 8.07
N ALA A 46 -7.75 36.07 8.91
CA ALA A 46 -7.84 36.51 10.30
C ALA A 46 -6.61 36.12 11.13
N ARG A 47 -6.04 34.92 10.92
CA ARG A 47 -4.82 34.46 11.62
C ARG A 47 -3.59 35.23 11.14
N GLU A 48 -3.47 35.46 9.84
CA GLU A 48 -2.37 36.20 9.23
C GLU A 48 -2.34 37.66 9.69
N ARG A 49 -3.51 38.32 9.76
CA ARG A 49 -3.63 39.73 10.16
C ARG A 49 -3.67 39.95 11.68
N CYS A 50 -3.72 38.89 12.50
CA CYS A 50 -3.80 39.02 13.95
C CYS A 50 -2.40 39.29 14.54
N PRO A 51 -2.17 40.44 15.20
CA PRO A 51 -0.88 40.72 15.84
C PRO A 51 -0.53 39.66 16.91
N GLU A 52 0.75 39.33 17.04
CA GLU A 52 1.24 38.24 17.88
C GLU A 52 0.72 38.29 19.33
N LEU A 53 0.80 39.45 19.99
CA LEU A 53 0.33 39.60 21.37
C LEU A 53 -1.19 39.36 21.50
N ARG A 54 -1.97 39.77 20.50
CA ARG A 54 -3.41 39.53 20.46
C ARG A 54 -3.70 38.04 20.26
N ARG A 55 -2.94 37.38 19.38
CA ARG A 55 -3.03 35.94 19.15
C ARG A 55 -2.74 35.16 20.43
N ARG A 56 -1.63 35.46 21.12
CA ARG A 56 -1.26 34.82 22.40
C ARG A 56 -2.36 34.99 23.45
N ARG A 57 -2.87 36.21 23.63
CA ARG A 57 -3.97 36.48 24.56
C ARG A 57 -5.22 35.66 24.23
N ARG A 58 -5.59 35.57 22.95
CA ARG A 58 -6.75 34.76 22.52
C ARG A 58 -6.55 33.28 22.75
N HIS A 59 -5.35 32.74 22.53
CA HIS A 59 -5.04 31.36 22.91
C HIS A 59 -5.15 31.13 24.42
N ALA A 60 -4.72 32.10 25.24
CA ALA A 60 -4.87 32.03 26.69
C ALA A 60 -6.36 31.98 27.10
N ASP A 61 -7.17 32.90 26.56
CA ASP A 61 -8.61 32.97 26.82
C ASP A 61 -9.31 31.65 26.40
N LEU A 62 -8.97 31.14 25.21
CA LEU A 62 -9.49 29.88 24.66
C LEU A 62 -9.12 28.66 25.52
N ALA A 63 -7.88 28.59 26.01
CA ALA A 63 -7.42 27.50 26.87
C ALA A 63 -8.20 27.47 28.19
N VAL A 64 -8.30 28.62 28.87
CA VAL A 64 -9.02 28.76 30.14
C VAL A 64 -10.49 28.37 29.97
N GLU A 65 -11.16 28.87 28.93
CA GLU A 65 -12.58 28.59 28.73
C GLU A 65 -12.83 27.11 28.40
N LEU A 66 -11.96 26.50 27.60
CA LEU A 66 -12.07 25.08 27.28
C LEU A 66 -11.81 24.20 28.51
N GLU A 67 -10.85 24.56 29.37
CA GLU A 67 -10.59 23.91 30.65
C GLU A 67 -11.80 23.97 31.59
N ARG A 68 -12.49 25.12 31.67
CA ARG A 68 -13.73 25.28 32.48
C ARG A 68 -14.86 24.35 32.05
N SER A 69 -14.91 23.96 30.78
CA SER A 69 -15.88 22.99 30.28
C SER A 69 -15.61 21.54 30.72
N GLY A 70 -14.45 21.28 31.34
CA GLY A 70 -14.04 20.01 31.91
C GLY A 70 -13.29 19.06 30.97
N LEU A 71 -12.80 19.55 29.81
CA LEU A 71 -11.97 18.77 28.86
C LEU A 71 -12.51 17.36 28.56
N ARG A 72 -13.83 17.27 28.31
CA ARG A 72 -14.56 16.00 28.23
C ARG A 72 -14.13 15.15 27.04
N ARG A 73 -13.61 15.75 25.97
CA ARG A 73 -13.12 15.03 24.78
C ARG A 73 -11.59 14.99 24.74
N ARG A 74 -11.09 13.93 24.11
CA ARG A 74 -9.66 13.76 23.76
C ARG A 74 -9.09 14.98 23.04
N GLU A 75 -9.83 15.48 22.05
CA GLU A 75 -9.44 16.68 21.29
C GLU A 75 -9.42 17.95 22.13
N ASP A 76 -10.28 18.07 23.14
CA ASP A 76 -10.33 19.26 23.98
C ASP A 76 -9.05 19.39 24.81
N ARG A 77 -8.52 18.25 25.32
CA ARG A 77 -7.24 18.19 26.03
C ARG A 77 -6.07 18.61 25.16
N LEU A 78 -6.03 18.11 23.92
CA LEU A 78 -4.98 18.47 22.96
C LEU A 78 -5.05 19.98 22.63
N ARG A 79 -6.24 20.49 22.31
CA ARG A 79 -6.44 21.91 21.96
C ARG A 79 -6.09 22.85 23.11
N ALA A 80 -6.56 22.55 24.32
CA ALA A 80 -6.22 23.35 25.50
C ALA A 80 -4.70 23.39 25.71
N THR A 81 -4.02 22.25 25.64
CA THR A 81 -2.56 22.18 25.83
C THR A 81 -1.80 22.92 24.72
N ALA A 82 -2.21 22.77 23.45
CA ALA A 82 -1.63 23.49 22.33
C ALA A 82 -1.79 25.00 22.48
N TRP A 83 -2.98 25.46 22.90
CA TRP A 83 -3.23 26.88 23.14
C TRP A 83 -2.46 27.44 24.33
N ARG A 84 -2.24 26.66 25.41
CA ARG A 84 -1.34 27.07 26.50
C ARG A 84 0.09 27.30 25.98
N LEU A 85 0.59 26.37 25.17
CA LEU A 85 1.91 26.51 24.56
C LEU A 85 1.98 27.75 23.66
N GLU A 86 0.96 28.00 22.84
CA GLU A 86 0.88 29.15 21.94
C GLU A 86 0.69 30.48 22.65
N SER A 87 0.07 30.49 23.83
CA SER A 87 -0.07 31.69 24.64
C SER A 87 1.16 32.01 25.50
N GLY A 88 2.11 31.07 25.61
CA GLY A 88 3.26 31.17 26.50
C GLY A 88 2.91 30.86 27.96
N MET A 89 1.76 30.24 28.23
CA MET A 89 1.41 29.74 29.56
C MET A 89 2.21 28.48 29.88
N THR A 90 2.62 28.33 31.14
CA THR A 90 3.28 27.10 31.59
C THR A 90 2.30 25.92 31.56
N ALA A 91 2.82 24.74 31.27
CA ALA A 91 2.10 23.48 31.29
C ALA A 91 3.02 22.40 31.86
N SER A 92 2.47 21.50 32.68
CA SER A 92 3.29 20.44 33.26
C SER A 92 3.83 19.50 32.18
N PRO A 93 5.04 18.94 32.35
CA PRO A 93 5.62 17.99 31.39
C PRO A 93 4.69 16.81 31.08
N ARG A 94 3.98 16.30 32.10
CA ARG A 94 3.02 15.20 31.95
C ARG A 94 1.86 15.57 30.99
N LEU A 95 1.35 16.80 31.07
CA LEU A 95 0.29 17.28 30.19
C LEU A 95 0.81 17.45 28.75
N LEU A 96 2.00 18.04 28.59
CA LEU A 96 2.65 18.23 27.29
C LEU A 96 2.96 16.90 26.60
N MET A 97 3.45 15.90 27.33
CA MET A 97 3.68 14.54 26.81
C MET A 97 2.38 13.86 26.40
N SER A 98 1.32 13.98 27.21
CA SER A 98 0.00 13.47 26.84
C SER A 98 -0.49 14.12 25.55
N ALA A 99 -0.41 15.45 25.43
CA ALA A 99 -0.79 16.18 24.23
C ALA A 99 0.09 15.80 23.03
N THR A 100 1.38 15.55 23.23
CA THR A 100 2.29 15.05 22.19
C THR A 100 1.80 13.73 21.61
N ARG A 101 1.42 12.75 22.44
CA ARG A 101 0.85 11.47 21.97
C ARG A 101 -0.46 11.66 21.23
N LEU A 102 -1.29 12.61 21.67
CA LEU A 102 -2.55 12.94 21.00
C LEU A 102 -2.32 13.56 19.61
N ALA A 103 -1.44 14.56 19.51
CA ALA A 103 -1.06 15.17 18.23
C ALA A 103 -0.43 14.14 17.29
N TRP A 104 0.47 13.30 17.80
CA TRP A 104 1.08 12.23 17.02
C TRP A 104 0.04 11.21 16.55
N SER A 105 -0.89 10.80 17.41
CA SER A 105 -1.98 9.90 17.02
C SER A 105 -2.86 10.48 15.93
N ALA A 106 -2.97 11.81 15.85
CA ALA A 106 -3.68 12.54 14.81
C ALA A 106 -2.83 12.77 13.54
N HIS A 107 -1.58 12.29 13.50
CA HIS A 107 -0.56 12.51 12.46
C HIS A 107 -0.16 13.97 12.22
N ASP A 108 -0.35 14.84 13.22
CA ASP A 108 0.19 16.20 13.23
C ASP A 108 1.60 16.21 13.82
N TYR A 109 2.57 15.77 13.01
CA TYR A 109 3.98 15.72 13.40
C TYR A 109 4.54 17.10 13.80
N PRO A 110 4.26 18.20 13.08
CA PRO A 110 4.73 19.54 13.49
C PRO A 110 4.27 19.95 14.89
N LEU A 111 2.98 19.81 15.22
CA LEU A 111 2.49 20.14 16.57
C LEU A 111 3.02 19.16 17.61
N ALA A 112 3.05 17.87 17.30
CA ALA A 112 3.60 16.86 18.20
C ALA A 112 5.07 17.17 18.55
N GLN A 113 5.89 17.60 17.58
CA GLN A 113 7.27 17.97 17.82
C GLN A 113 7.38 19.22 18.69
N ARG A 114 6.55 20.24 18.44
CA ARG A 114 6.51 21.45 19.28
C ARG A 114 6.16 21.12 20.73
N LEU A 115 5.13 20.29 20.95
CA LEU A 115 4.71 19.85 22.28
C LEU A 115 5.78 18.98 22.96
N GLY A 116 6.43 18.08 22.22
CA GLY A 116 7.49 17.22 22.75
C GLY A 116 8.75 18.01 23.16
N ARG A 117 9.17 18.98 22.32
CA ARG A 117 10.27 19.89 22.66
C ARG A 117 9.94 20.74 23.90
N ALA A 118 8.71 21.24 24.01
CA ALA A 118 8.25 21.96 25.20
C ALA A 118 8.25 21.06 26.44
N ALA A 119 7.80 19.80 26.33
CA ALA A 119 7.83 18.85 27.45
C ALA A 119 9.25 18.61 27.96
N LEU A 120 10.24 18.52 27.06
CA LEU A 120 11.63 18.36 27.41
C LEU A 120 12.19 19.62 28.09
N ALA A 121 11.88 20.81 27.56
CA ALA A 121 12.31 22.09 28.12
C ALA A 121 11.74 22.38 29.52
N GLU A 122 10.51 21.94 29.81
CA GLU A 122 9.86 22.06 31.12
C GLU A 122 10.33 21.01 32.15
N GLY A 123 11.40 20.26 31.86
CA GLY A 123 11.98 19.29 32.79
C GLY A 123 11.34 17.90 32.75
N GLY A 124 10.78 17.49 31.61
CA GLY A 124 10.22 16.13 31.43
C GLY A 124 11.24 14.99 31.39
N GLY A 125 12.55 15.31 31.44
CA GLY A 125 13.65 14.36 31.57
C GLY A 125 13.69 13.28 30.47
N ALA A 126 14.17 12.10 30.84
CA ALA A 126 14.32 10.95 29.93
C ALA A 126 13.01 10.55 29.26
N SER A 127 11.88 10.53 29.98
CA SER A 127 10.59 10.13 29.40
C SER A 127 10.12 11.08 28.30
N ALA A 128 10.33 12.40 28.45
CA ALA A 128 10.03 13.37 27.39
C ALA A 128 10.98 13.24 26.20
N ALA A 129 12.28 13.01 26.46
CA ALA A 129 13.27 12.79 25.41
C ALA A 129 12.99 11.53 24.60
N ILE A 130 12.63 10.41 25.25
CA ILE A 130 12.27 9.15 24.59
C ILE A 130 11.05 9.34 23.67
N LEU A 131 10.01 10.03 24.17
CA LEU A 131 8.81 10.33 23.38
C LEU A 131 9.13 11.22 22.18
N LEU A 132 9.91 12.29 22.39
CA LEU A 132 10.30 13.23 21.32
C LEU A 132 11.20 12.53 20.29
N ALA A 133 12.20 11.76 20.72
CA ALA A 133 13.10 11.03 19.84
C ALA A 133 12.35 10.01 18.98
N THR A 134 11.42 9.26 19.57
CA THR A 134 10.56 8.34 18.82
C THR A 134 9.78 9.11 17.75
N LEU A 135 9.18 10.25 18.09
CA LEU A 135 8.46 11.07 17.13
C LEU A 135 9.37 11.60 16.00
N LEU A 136 10.59 12.03 16.33
CA LEU A 136 11.57 12.53 15.37
C LEU A 136 12.02 11.43 14.40
N ASP A 137 12.19 10.19 14.87
CA ASP A 137 12.48 9.04 14.00
C ASP A 137 11.37 8.83 12.95
N PHE A 138 10.10 8.87 13.38
CA PHE A 138 8.95 8.77 12.48
C PHE A 138 8.88 9.97 11.52
N ALA A 139 9.22 11.17 11.98
CA ALA A 139 9.34 12.39 11.18
C ALA A 139 10.60 12.45 10.30
N GLN A 140 11.34 11.34 10.19
CA GLN A 140 12.54 11.19 9.36
C GLN A 140 13.73 12.07 9.78
N GLN A 141 13.86 12.37 11.07
CA GLN A 141 14.95 13.17 11.66
C GLN A 141 15.79 12.35 12.67
N PRO A 142 16.41 11.23 12.26
CA PRO A 142 17.03 10.28 13.18
C PRO A 142 18.27 10.83 13.89
N ASP A 143 19.02 11.73 13.24
CA ASP A 143 20.18 12.38 13.86
C ASP A 143 19.77 13.37 14.96
N GLU A 144 18.61 14.02 14.82
CA GLU A 144 18.05 14.84 15.89
C GLU A 144 17.50 13.97 17.02
N ALA A 145 16.82 12.86 16.70
CA ALA A 145 16.39 11.88 17.68
C ALA A 145 17.56 11.36 18.52
N LYS A 146 18.68 11.02 17.88
CA LYS A 146 19.91 10.63 18.56
C LYS A 146 20.43 11.72 19.48
N ARG A 147 20.55 12.97 19.00
CA ARG A 147 21.01 14.10 19.83
C ARG A 147 20.14 14.31 21.06
N VAL A 148 18.82 14.17 20.92
CA VAL A 148 17.86 14.26 22.04
C VAL A 148 18.07 13.11 23.04
N LEU A 149 18.30 11.88 22.58
CA LEU A 149 18.54 10.73 23.47
C LEU A 149 19.90 10.79 24.17
N ASP A 150 20.92 11.34 23.51
CA ASP A 150 22.27 11.49 24.05
C ASP A 150 22.37 12.64 25.05
N SER A 151 21.46 13.63 24.98
CA SER A 151 21.47 14.79 25.88
C SER A 151 20.93 14.52 27.28
N VAL A 152 20.41 13.32 27.54
CA VAL A 152 19.78 12.95 28.81
C VAL A 152 20.77 12.17 29.66
N GLU A 153 20.91 12.59 30.92
CA GLU A 153 21.64 11.85 31.93
C GLU A 153 21.01 10.47 32.20
N GLU A 154 21.81 9.56 32.75
CA GLU A 154 21.35 8.20 33.03
C GLU A 154 20.24 8.22 34.11
N PRO A 155 19.05 7.62 33.85
CA PRO A 155 17.97 7.63 34.82
C PRO A 155 18.31 6.87 36.10
N GLY A 156 17.84 7.39 37.23
CA GLY A 156 18.01 6.76 38.54
C GLY A 156 17.16 5.49 38.71
N ASP A 157 15.97 5.46 38.11
CA ASP A 157 15.07 4.31 38.14
C ASP A 157 15.34 3.33 36.98
N GLU A 158 15.16 2.04 37.27
CA GLU A 158 15.46 0.95 36.36
C GLU A 158 14.53 0.94 35.13
N GLU A 159 13.25 1.28 35.32
CA GLU A 159 12.27 1.32 34.24
C GLU A 159 12.66 2.32 33.15
N THR A 160 12.91 3.57 33.53
CA THR A 160 13.26 4.63 32.60
C THR A 160 14.63 4.37 31.97
N ARG A 161 15.56 3.74 32.70
CA ARG A 161 16.85 3.31 32.14
C ARG A 161 16.68 2.31 31.01
N VAL A 162 15.84 1.29 31.22
CA VAL A 162 15.52 0.30 30.19
C VAL A 162 14.81 0.97 29.02
N GLU A 163 13.84 1.85 29.26
CA GLU A 163 13.16 2.60 28.19
C GLU A 163 14.14 3.44 27.35
N LEU A 164 15.10 4.11 27.99
CA LEU A 164 16.12 4.90 27.32
C LEU A 164 17.04 4.02 26.45
N VAL A 165 17.46 2.87 26.96
CA VAL A 165 18.23 1.86 26.21
C VAL A 165 17.45 1.38 24.98
N LEU A 166 16.17 1.04 25.15
CA LEU A 166 15.33 0.59 24.03
C LEU A 166 15.09 1.69 23.00
N ALA A 167 14.93 2.95 23.44
CA ALA A 167 14.80 4.09 22.53
C ALA A 167 16.09 4.31 21.72
N ARG A 168 17.26 4.25 22.37
CA ARG A 168 18.58 4.33 21.72
C ARG A 168 18.79 3.17 20.74
N ALA A 169 18.46 1.94 21.12
CA ALA A 169 18.56 0.77 20.25
C ALA A 169 17.62 0.90 19.03
N GLY A 170 16.37 1.34 19.24
CA GLY A 170 15.40 1.58 18.17
C GLY A 170 15.85 2.68 17.20
N ASN A 171 16.38 3.79 17.71
CA ASN A 171 16.95 4.87 16.89
C ASN A 171 18.17 4.39 16.09
N LEU A 172 19.10 3.67 16.71
CA LEU A 172 20.25 3.09 16.01
C LEU A 172 19.80 2.13 14.91
N ALA A 173 18.89 1.21 15.21
CA ALA A 173 18.42 0.22 14.24
C ALA A 173 17.58 0.87 13.13
N TRP A 174 16.42 1.43 13.45
CA TRP A 174 15.43 1.91 12.45
C TRP A 174 15.68 3.34 11.97
N GLY A 175 16.23 4.19 12.83
CA GLY A 175 16.54 5.58 12.53
C GLY A 175 17.79 5.72 11.67
N MET A 176 18.91 5.16 12.17
CA MET A 176 20.26 5.38 11.63
C MET A 176 20.80 4.22 10.80
N ASN A 177 20.12 3.07 10.77
CA ASN A 177 20.59 1.85 10.11
C ASN A 177 21.95 1.35 10.63
N LEU A 178 22.11 1.32 11.94
CA LEU A 178 23.28 0.84 12.67
C LEU A 178 22.92 -0.38 13.52
N ARG A 179 22.34 -1.41 12.89
CA ARG A 179 21.84 -2.62 13.58
C ARG A 179 22.91 -3.30 14.47
N PRO A 180 24.16 -3.51 14.03
CA PRO A 180 25.19 -4.09 14.91
C PRO A 180 25.42 -3.29 16.19
N GLN A 181 25.30 -1.96 16.15
CA GLN A 181 25.43 -1.11 17.33
C GLN A 181 24.20 -1.21 18.24
N ALA A 182 23.01 -1.33 17.66
CA ALA A 182 21.79 -1.59 18.41
C ALA A 182 21.85 -2.95 19.14
N ASP A 183 22.29 -4.00 18.45
CA ASP A 183 22.44 -5.33 19.05
C ASP A 183 23.47 -5.32 20.19
N ALA A 184 24.64 -4.70 19.99
CA ALA A 184 25.65 -4.56 21.04
C ALA A 184 25.17 -3.73 22.25
N LEU A 185 24.25 -2.78 22.05
CA LEU A 185 23.63 -2.05 23.14
C LEU A 185 22.66 -2.94 23.92
N LEU A 186 21.86 -3.75 23.24
CA LEU A 186 20.92 -4.69 23.87
C LEU A 186 21.66 -5.85 24.58
N ASP A 187 22.77 -6.34 24.03
CA ASP A 187 23.60 -7.39 24.67
C ASP A 187 24.13 -6.92 26.03
N ARG A 188 24.60 -5.66 26.09
CA ARG A 188 25.04 -5.03 27.34
C ARG A 188 23.90 -4.86 28.33
N ALA A 189 22.71 -4.51 27.85
CA ALA A 189 21.52 -4.35 28.68
C ALA A 189 21.06 -5.67 29.31
N GLU A 190 21.10 -6.77 28.56
CA GLU A 190 20.78 -8.11 29.08
C GLU A 190 21.82 -8.58 30.11
N SER A 191 23.08 -8.22 29.90
CA SER A 191 24.17 -8.53 30.84
C SER A 191 24.11 -7.71 32.14
N ALA A 192 23.29 -6.65 32.20
CA ALA A 192 23.16 -5.78 33.37
C ALA A 192 22.26 -6.36 34.48
N HIS A 193 21.74 -7.58 34.32
CA HIS A 193 20.94 -8.32 35.31
C HIS A 193 19.69 -7.57 35.82
N TYR A 194 18.95 -6.90 34.91
CA TYR A 194 17.67 -6.28 35.23
C TYR A 194 16.64 -7.27 35.78
N ALA A 195 15.69 -6.79 36.58
CA ALA A 195 14.60 -7.60 37.10
C ALA A 195 13.66 -8.11 35.99
N GLU A 196 12.99 -9.24 36.26
CA GLU A 196 11.91 -9.80 35.44
C GLU A 196 10.62 -8.99 35.66
N PRO A 197 10.49 -7.82 35.02
CA PRO A 197 9.76 -7.70 33.75
C PRO A 197 10.53 -6.90 32.67
N TYR A 198 11.67 -6.31 33.01
CA TYR A 198 12.45 -5.46 32.12
C TYR A 198 13.23 -6.28 31.09
N LEU A 199 13.75 -7.45 31.46
CA LEU A 199 14.33 -8.42 30.51
C LEU A 199 13.32 -8.85 29.44
N THR A 200 12.06 -9.03 29.84
CA THR A 200 10.96 -9.30 28.90
C THR A 200 10.74 -8.13 27.93
N ARG A 201 10.85 -6.87 28.37
CA ARG A 201 10.77 -5.69 27.47
C ARG A 201 11.91 -5.68 26.44
N ILE A 202 13.12 -6.02 26.85
CA ILE A 202 14.27 -6.14 25.96
C ILE A 202 14.04 -7.27 24.94
N THR A 203 13.53 -8.41 25.37
CA THR A 203 13.18 -9.54 24.49
C THR A 203 12.14 -9.14 23.44
N VAL A 204 11.08 -8.42 23.83
CA VAL A 204 10.06 -7.92 22.89
C VAL A 204 10.65 -6.92 21.90
N HIS A 205 11.60 -6.08 22.33
CA HIS A 205 12.29 -5.17 21.42
C HIS A 205 13.19 -5.92 20.41
N ARG A 206 13.95 -6.92 20.84
CA ARG A 206 14.72 -7.80 19.94
C ARG A 206 13.82 -8.52 18.94
N LEU A 207 12.68 -9.02 19.41
CA LEU A 207 11.67 -9.64 18.56
C LEU A 207 11.21 -8.67 17.47
N ALA A 208 10.95 -7.40 17.80
CA ALA A 208 10.60 -6.37 16.83
C ALA A 208 11.74 -6.06 15.84
N LEU A 209 12.99 -6.03 16.29
CA LEU A 209 14.17 -5.84 15.43
C LEU A 209 14.34 -6.99 14.44
N ALA A 210 14.32 -8.25 14.91
CA ALA A 210 14.43 -9.43 14.07
C ALA A 210 13.28 -9.53 13.05
N ALA A 211 12.04 -9.27 13.48
CA ALA A 211 10.88 -9.27 12.58
C ALA A 211 11.01 -8.20 11.48
N SER A 212 11.41 -6.97 11.85
CA SER A 212 11.59 -5.87 10.89
C SER A 212 12.77 -6.08 9.94
N ALA A 213 13.80 -6.80 10.40
CA ALA A 213 14.96 -7.20 9.59
C ALA A 213 14.67 -8.43 8.71
N ALA A 214 13.42 -8.90 8.65
CA ALA A 214 13.00 -10.06 7.86
C ALA A 214 13.80 -11.33 8.24
N GLU A 215 14.01 -11.54 9.54
CA GLU A 215 14.64 -12.72 10.14
C GLU A 215 13.57 -13.57 10.86
N PRO A 216 12.62 -14.21 10.14
CA PRO A 216 11.45 -14.81 10.76
C PRO A 216 11.80 -15.94 11.73
N ALA A 217 12.83 -16.74 11.46
CA ALA A 217 13.25 -17.81 12.36
C ALA A 217 13.70 -17.26 13.73
N ALA A 218 14.61 -16.29 13.74
CA ALA A 218 15.10 -15.65 14.97
C ALA A 218 13.98 -14.94 15.73
N ALA A 219 13.10 -14.23 15.01
CA ALA A 219 11.94 -13.59 15.61
C ALA A 219 10.99 -14.61 16.26
N LEU A 220 10.67 -15.72 15.59
CA LEU A 220 9.78 -16.74 16.14
C LEU A 220 10.39 -17.46 17.36
N GLU A 221 11.71 -17.67 17.40
CA GLU A 221 12.39 -18.18 18.60
C GLU A 221 12.24 -17.23 19.79
N LEU A 222 12.40 -15.92 19.57
CA LEU A 222 12.19 -14.92 20.62
C LEU A 222 10.72 -14.87 21.05
N ALA A 223 9.78 -14.94 20.11
CA ALA A 223 8.35 -14.92 20.40
C ALA A 223 7.91 -16.05 21.34
N ARG A 224 8.52 -17.25 21.23
CA ARG A 224 8.22 -18.39 22.13
C ARG A 224 8.60 -18.14 23.59
N ARG A 225 9.56 -17.24 23.84
CA ARG A 225 10.04 -16.89 25.19
C ARG A 225 9.18 -15.81 25.86
N VAL A 226 8.29 -15.15 25.11
CA VAL A 226 7.49 -14.03 25.60
C VAL A 226 6.17 -14.53 26.21
N PRO A 227 5.92 -14.34 27.52
CA PRO A 227 4.69 -14.78 28.17
C PRO A 227 3.53 -13.81 27.89
N LEU A 228 2.98 -13.85 26.67
CA LEU A 228 2.00 -12.87 26.16
C LEU A 228 0.85 -12.55 27.13
N HIS A 229 0.30 -13.55 27.82
CA HIS A 229 -0.82 -13.40 28.75
C HIS A 229 -0.48 -12.61 30.02
N ALA A 230 0.79 -12.60 30.42
CA ALA A 230 1.28 -11.89 31.61
C ALA A 230 1.68 -10.43 31.30
N LEU A 231 1.73 -10.04 30.02
CA LEU A 231 2.19 -8.70 29.63
C LEU A 231 1.09 -7.64 29.79
N PRO A 232 1.46 -6.38 30.11
CA PRO A 232 0.59 -5.23 29.94
C PRO A 232 0.15 -5.07 28.47
N ALA A 233 -1.06 -4.54 28.24
CA ALA A 233 -1.65 -4.44 26.91
C ALA A 233 -0.75 -3.76 25.84
N PRO A 234 -0.03 -2.64 26.13
CA PRO A 234 0.87 -2.04 25.14
C PRO A 234 2.02 -2.96 24.72
N LEU A 235 2.66 -3.62 25.68
CA LEU A 235 3.79 -4.52 25.41
C LEU A 235 3.32 -5.81 24.71
N ARG A 236 2.14 -6.32 25.10
CA ARG A 236 1.47 -7.44 24.42
C ARG A 236 1.19 -7.10 22.96
N ALA A 237 0.66 -5.91 22.67
CA ALA A 237 0.37 -5.49 21.30
C ALA A 237 1.66 -5.40 20.45
N GLN A 238 2.76 -4.88 21.00
CA GLN A 238 4.06 -4.85 20.33
C GLN A 238 4.57 -6.26 20.00
N ALA A 239 4.51 -7.18 20.98
CA ALA A 239 4.91 -8.57 20.79
C ALA A 239 4.04 -9.28 19.74
N LEU A 240 2.71 -9.07 19.77
CA LEU A 240 1.78 -9.61 18.77
C LEU A 240 2.08 -9.09 17.37
N ASN A 241 2.34 -7.78 17.21
CA ASN A 241 2.69 -7.19 15.92
C ASN A 241 3.96 -7.80 15.33
N ALA A 242 5.03 -7.89 16.12
CA ALA A 242 6.30 -8.44 15.65
C ALA A 242 6.21 -9.95 15.37
N THR A 243 5.47 -10.69 16.21
CA THR A 243 5.17 -12.12 15.95
C THR A 243 4.36 -12.29 14.67
N ALA A 244 3.34 -11.45 14.45
CA ALA A 244 2.53 -11.50 13.23
C ALA A 244 3.37 -11.26 11.98
N LEU A 245 4.26 -10.26 12.01
CA LEU A 245 5.15 -9.97 10.87
C LEU A 245 6.10 -11.14 10.59
N ALA A 246 6.68 -11.74 11.63
CA ALA A 246 7.53 -12.92 11.49
C ALA A 246 6.78 -14.14 10.94
N LEU A 247 5.55 -14.41 11.43
CA LEU A 247 4.67 -15.46 10.90
C LEU A 247 4.31 -15.21 9.44
N CYS A 248 3.99 -13.96 9.08
CA CYS A 248 3.69 -13.55 7.71
C CYS A 248 4.87 -13.85 6.78
N TYR A 249 6.08 -13.45 7.16
CA TYR A 249 7.31 -13.74 6.41
C TYR A 249 7.63 -15.24 6.34
N ALA A 250 7.30 -16.00 7.38
CA ALA A 250 7.42 -17.46 7.41
C ALA A 250 6.32 -18.19 6.60
N GLY A 251 5.41 -17.47 5.94
CA GLY A 251 4.34 -18.05 5.13
C GLY A 251 3.11 -18.55 5.90
N ARG A 252 3.03 -18.26 7.21
CA ARG A 252 1.90 -18.60 8.10
C ARG A 252 0.89 -17.45 8.18
N THR A 253 0.32 -17.08 7.04
CA THR A 253 -0.46 -15.84 6.89
C THR A 253 -1.76 -15.85 7.69
N ALA A 254 -2.39 -17.01 7.88
CA ALA A 254 -3.65 -17.10 8.62
C ALA A 254 -3.45 -16.82 10.11
N GLU A 255 -2.42 -17.43 10.70
CA GLU A 255 -2.07 -17.20 12.10
C GLU A 255 -1.54 -15.77 12.32
N ALA A 256 -0.74 -15.25 11.40
CA ALA A 256 -0.30 -13.86 11.43
C ALA A 256 -1.47 -12.88 11.48
N ALA A 257 -2.47 -13.05 10.60
CA ALA A 257 -3.67 -12.23 10.59
C ALA A 257 -4.44 -12.33 11.93
N GLU A 258 -4.50 -13.51 12.54
CA GLU A 258 -5.15 -13.68 13.84
C GLU A 258 -4.43 -12.93 14.97
N LYS A 259 -3.10 -12.95 14.98
CA LYS A 259 -2.31 -12.14 15.94
C LYS A 259 -2.58 -10.64 15.75
N VAL A 260 -2.72 -10.17 14.50
CA VAL A 260 -3.09 -8.78 14.22
C VAL A 260 -4.48 -8.46 14.75
N ARG A 261 -5.49 -9.29 14.44
CA ARG A 261 -6.87 -9.07 14.90
C ARG A 261 -6.94 -9.04 16.43
N THR A 262 -6.23 -9.94 17.10
CA THR A 262 -6.12 -9.97 18.57
C THR A 262 -5.57 -8.64 19.10
N ALA A 263 -4.48 -8.14 18.53
CA ALA A 263 -3.89 -6.85 18.95
C ALA A 263 -4.86 -5.67 18.70
N LEU A 264 -5.54 -5.65 17.56
CA LEU A 264 -6.48 -4.59 17.19
C LEU A 264 -7.78 -4.62 18.02
N ALA A 265 -8.25 -5.80 18.44
CA ALA A 265 -9.42 -5.94 19.32
C ALA A 265 -9.18 -5.23 20.67
N GLU A 266 -7.94 -5.23 21.15
CA GLU A 266 -7.52 -4.57 22.38
C GLU A 266 -7.07 -3.10 22.17
N ALA A 267 -7.28 -2.52 20.98
CA ALA A 267 -6.70 -1.21 20.60
C ALA A 267 -6.98 -0.10 21.62
N ASN A 268 -8.16 -0.07 22.23
CA ASN A 268 -8.50 0.94 23.24
C ASN A 268 -7.59 0.90 24.48
N ALA A 269 -6.99 -0.23 24.81
CA ALA A 269 -6.11 -0.39 25.97
C ALA A 269 -4.67 0.09 25.72
N TRP A 270 -4.25 0.29 24.46
CA TRP A 270 -2.86 0.63 24.14
C TRP A 270 -2.67 1.78 23.14
N ARG A 271 -3.67 2.14 22.33
CA ARG A 271 -3.54 3.12 21.24
C ARG A 271 -3.16 4.53 21.68
N ASP A 272 -3.41 4.87 22.95
CA ASP A 272 -3.05 6.17 23.52
C ASP A 272 -1.61 6.22 24.01
N THR A 273 -1.05 5.04 24.31
CA THR A 273 0.33 4.85 24.76
C THR A 273 1.27 4.70 23.56
N ILE A 274 0.88 3.87 22.59
CA ILE A 274 1.71 3.50 21.42
C ILE A 274 0.93 3.64 20.09
N PRO A 275 0.49 4.87 19.72
CA PRO A 275 -0.30 5.09 18.50
C PRO A 275 0.42 4.65 17.21
N ALA A 276 1.75 4.63 17.23
CA ALA A 276 2.59 4.20 16.12
C ALA A 276 2.33 2.77 15.63
N LEU A 277 1.75 1.91 16.47
CA LEU A 277 1.56 0.50 16.16
C LEU A 277 0.35 0.24 15.25
N ILE A 278 -0.58 1.19 15.15
CA ILE A 278 -1.79 1.05 14.32
C ILE A 278 -1.41 0.78 12.86
N SER A 279 -0.47 1.55 12.29
CA SER A 279 -0.12 1.40 10.88
C SER A 279 0.60 0.07 10.58
N PRO A 280 1.68 -0.33 11.30
CA PRO A 280 2.35 -1.61 11.09
C PRO A 280 1.46 -2.85 11.21
N LEU A 281 0.51 -2.86 12.16
CA LEU A 281 -0.45 -3.95 12.31
C LEU A 281 -1.28 -4.13 11.04
N HIS A 282 -1.87 -3.04 10.52
CA HIS A 282 -2.67 -3.09 9.30
C HIS A 282 -1.82 -3.38 8.05
N SER A 283 -0.58 -2.86 7.97
CA SER A 283 0.35 -3.22 6.90
C SER A 283 0.67 -4.72 6.89
N THR A 284 0.88 -5.32 8.06
CA THR A 284 1.10 -6.77 8.20
C THR A 284 -0.13 -7.56 7.78
N TRP A 285 -1.32 -7.10 8.17
CA TRP A 285 -2.59 -7.73 7.78
C TRP A 285 -2.82 -7.69 6.27
N ALA A 286 -2.60 -6.54 5.63
CA ALA A 286 -2.67 -6.40 4.17
C ALA A 286 -1.61 -7.27 3.47
N LEU A 287 -0.42 -7.40 4.04
CA LEU A 287 0.65 -8.26 3.50
C LEU A 287 0.29 -9.75 3.59
N CYS A 288 -0.39 -10.18 4.67
CA CYS A 288 -0.94 -11.53 4.77
C CYS A 288 -1.92 -11.82 3.62
N GLY A 289 -2.83 -10.88 3.34
CA GLY A 289 -3.75 -10.98 2.20
C GLY A 289 -3.01 -11.04 0.86
N TYR A 290 -1.96 -10.22 0.68
CA TYR A 290 -1.12 -10.24 -0.52
C TYR A 290 -0.48 -11.62 -0.78
N PHE A 291 0.16 -12.21 0.23
CA PHE A 291 0.82 -13.51 0.08
C PHE A 291 -0.19 -14.66 -0.07
N ALA A 292 -1.30 -14.63 0.68
CA ALA A 292 -2.35 -15.64 0.55
C ALA A 292 -3.09 -15.57 -0.79
N GLY A 293 -3.12 -14.39 -1.43
CA GLY A 293 -4.02 -14.07 -2.54
C GLY A 293 -5.47 -13.85 -2.10
N ASP A 294 -5.66 -13.37 -0.87
CA ASP A 294 -6.96 -13.05 -0.29
C ASP A 294 -7.20 -11.54 -0.38
N LEU A 295 -7.89 -11.12 -1.45
CA LEU A 295 -8.22 -9.72 -1.69
C LEU A 295 -9.20 -9.15 -0.64
N ALA A 296 -10.07 -9.99 -0.08
CA ALA A 296 -11.02 -9.57 0.94
C ALA A 296 -10.28 -9.21 2.23
N MET A 297 -9.28 -10.00 2.61
CA MET A 297 -8.40 -9.69 3.76
C MET A 297 -7.68 -8.35 3.58
N ILE A 298 -7.22 -8.01 2.37
CA ILE A 298 -6.61 -6.70 2.11
C ILE A 298 -7.64 -5.57 2.26
N ASP A 299 -8.86 -5.76 1.74
CA ASP A 299 -9.93 -4.77 1.86
C ASP A 299 -10.36 -4.54 3.31
N GLU A 300 -10.46 -5.61 4.11
CA GLU A 300 -10.72 -5.52 5.55
C GLU A 300 -9.64 -4.70 6.27
N ALA A 301 -8.36 -4.98 5.99
CA ALA A 301 -7.25 -4.23 6.58
C ALA A 301 -7.29 -2.74 6.17
N VAL A 302 -7.59 -2.44 4.90
CA VAL A 302 -7.73 -1.07 4.39
C VAL A 302 -8.92 -0.37 5.03
N ALA A 303 -10.07 -1.03 5.14
CA ALA A 303 -11.28 -0.48 5.75
C ALA A 303 -11.07 -0.19 7.24
N SER A 304 -10.47 -1.14 7.97
CA SER A 304 -10.13 -1.00 9.39
C SER A 304 -9.17 0.17 9.63
N LEU A 305 -8.10 0.30 8.83
CA LEU A 305 -7.16 1.42 8.94
C LEU A 305 -7.81 2.75 8.56
N THR A 306 -8.66 2.77 7.53
CA THR A 306 -9.42 3.96 7.14
C THR A 306 -10.35 4.41 8.27
N ALA A 307 -11.06 3.48 8.93
CA ALA A 307 -11.92 3.78 10.07
C ALA A 307 -11.10 4.28 11.28
N ALA A 308 -9.94 3.70 11.55
CA ALA A 308 -9.03 4.15 12.61
C ALA A 308 -8.52 5.58 12.37
N ALA A 309 -8.38 5.99 11.10
CA ALA A 309 -7.99 7.35 10.69
C ALA A 309 -9.15 8.34 10.59
N ALA A 310 -10.39 7.89 10.32
CA ALA A 310 -11.55 8.74 10.06
C ALA A 310 -11.94 9.67 11.24
N GLY A 311 -11.55 9.33 12.46
CA GLY A 311 -11.73 10.17 13.65
C GLY A 311 -10.77 11.35 13.77
N GLN A 312 -9.85 11.55 12.82
CA GLN A 312 -8.75 12.51 12.87
C GLN A 312 -8.92 13.66 11.87
N ARG A 313 -10.17 14.05 11.58
CA ARG A 313 -10.53 15.04 10.56
C ARG A 313 -9.72 16.34 10.75
N GLY A 314 -8.89 16.66 9.76
CA GLY A 314 -8.08 17.89 9.70
C GLY A 314 -6.58 17.72 9.98
N TRP A 315 -6.12 16.53 10.42
CA TRP A 315 -4.73 16.34 10.88
C TRP A 315 -4.02 15.11 10.26
N SER A 316 -4.75 14.22 9.58
CA SER A 316 -4.18 12.96 9.10
C SER A 316 -3.43 13.08 7.77
N GLN A 317 -2.09 12.95 7.81
CA GLN A 317 -1.22 12.64 6.65
C GLN A 317 -0.75 11.17 6.76
N GLY A 318 -1.69 10.24 6.92
CA GLY A 318 -1.43 8.80 7.14
C GLY A 318 -1.60 7.95 5.88
N GLU A 319 -1.34 8.49 4.68
CA GLU A 319 -1.74 7.84 3.43
C GLU A 319 -0.81 6.70 3.00
N GLY A 320 0.48 6.70 3.34
CA GLY A 320 1.46 5.77 2.74
C GLY A 320 1.12 4.28 2.85
N SER A 321 0.81 3.77 4.06
CA SER A 321 0.44 2.36 4.24
C SER A 321 -0.89 1.99 3.58
N LEU A 322 -1.86 2.92 3.61
CA LEU A 322 -3.15 2.76 2.93
C LEU A 322 -2.98 2.72 1.41
N SER A 323 -2.19 3.64 0.86
CA SER A 323 -1.81 3.74 -0.54
C SER A 323 -1.10 2.47 -1.01
N LEU A 324 -0.14 1.96 -0.23
CA LEU A 324 0.58 0.74 -0.57
C LEU A 324 -0.36 -0.48 -0.60
N ALA A 325 -1.20 -0.66 0.43
CA ALA A 325 -2.17 -1.76 0.49
C ALA A 325 -3.19 -1.69 -0.65
N ARG A 326 -3.76 -0.50 -0.92
CA ARG A 326 -4.68 -0.27 -2.05
C ARG A 326 -4.00 -0.51 -3.39
N GLY A 327 -2.76 -0.06 -3.55
CA GLY A 327 -1.95 -0.27 -4.74
C GLY A 327 -1.69 -1.74 -5.02
N HIS A 328 -1.28 -2.51 -4.00
CA HIS A 328 -1.11 -3.96 -4.13
C HIS A 328 -2.43 -4.67 -4.46
N ALA A 329 -3.53 -4.34 -3.77
CA ALA A 329 -4.83 -4.93 -4.06
C ALA A 329 -5.30 -4.62 -5.49
N ALA A 330 -5.20 -3.37 -5.92
CA ALA A 330 -5.54 -2.95 -7.27
C ALA A 330 -4.66 -3.64 -8.32
N THR A 331 -3.34 -3.79 -8.07
CA THR A 331 -2.42 -4.52 -8.96
C THR A 331 -2.83 -5.98 -9.10
N LEU A 332 -3.13 -6.66 -7.98
CA LEU A 332 -3.59 -8.05 -7.97
C LEU A 332 -4.92 -8.21 -8.72
N ARG A 333 -5.84 -7.25 -8.59
CA ARG A 333 -7.11 -7.17 -9.33
C ARG A 333 -6.95 -6.85 -10.82
N GLY A 334 -5.76 -6.48 -11.28
CA GLY A 334 -5.53 -5.98 -12.64
C GLY A 334 -6.01 -4.54 -12.86
N GLU A 335 -6.39 -3.80 -11.82
CA GLU A 335 -6.86 -2.40 -11.92
C GLU A 335 -5.68 -1.43 -11.96
N LEU A 336 -4.85 -1.52 -13.01
CA LEU A 336 -3.54 -0.85 -13.07
C LEU A 336 -3.62 0.69 -12.97
N ASP A 337 -4.62 1.35 -13.55
CA ASP A 337 -4.80 2.81 -13.39
C ASP A 337 -5.20 3.19 -11.97
N LEU A 338 -5.99 2.35 -11.28
CA LEU A 338 -6.31 2.58 -9.87
C LEU A 338 -5.07 2.37 -9.01
N ALA A 339 -4.26 1.35 -9.30
CA ALA A 339 -3.00 1.10 -8.62
C ALA A 339 -2.06 2.31 -8.76
N MET A 340 -1.89 2.84 -9.99
CA MET A 340 -1.11 4.05 -10.25
C MET A 340 -1.60 5.23 -9.42
N ARG A 341 -2.91 5.53 -9.45
CA ARG A 341 -3.48 6.64 -8.65
C ARG A 341 -3.28 6.47 -7.15
N ALA A 342 -3.48 5.26 -6.63
CA ALA A 342 -3.32 4.97 -5.21
C ALA A 342 -1.85 5.14 -4.76
N LEU A 343 -0.89 4.77 -5.61
CA LEU A 343 0.54 4.76 -5.30
C LEU A 343 1.26 6.08 -5.62
N HIS A 344 0.70 6.93 -6.50
CA HIS A 344 1.28 8.22 -6.90
C HIS A 344 1.34 9.25 -5.75
N GLY A 345 0.43 9.12 -4.78
CA GLY A 345 0.05 10.18 -3.84
C GLY A 345 1.02 10.64 -2.73
N PRO A 346 2.01 9.89 -2.21
CA PRO A 346 2.63 10.30 -0.95
C PRO A 346 3.79 11.30 -1.09
N ALA A 347 3.85 12.11 -2.15
CA ALA A 347 4.95 13.07 -2.41
C ALA A 347 5.15 14.13 -1.29
N GLY A 348 4.15 14.36 -0.44
CA GLY A 348 4.24 15.24 0.74
C GLY A 348 4.48 14.53 2.08
N HIS A 349 4.67 13.21 2.11
CA HIS A 349 4.63 12.42 3.33
C HIS A 349 6.03 12.05 3.85
N THR A 350 6.25 12.26 5.15
CA THR A 350 7.45 11.84 5.90
C THR A 350 7.21 10.47 6.54
N ALA A 351 7.55 9.34 5.90
CA ALA A 351 7.65 8.03 6.56
C ALA A 351 8.24 6.91 5.67
N LEU A 352 8.73 5.84 6.33
CA LEU A 352 9.22 4.54 5.82
C LEU A 352 8.51 3.94 4.59
N THR A 353 7.25 4.33 4.33
CA THR A 353 6.39 3.75 3.29
C THR A 353 6.49 4.43 1.93
N VAL A 354 7.09 5.62 1.83
CA VAL A 354 7.24 6.34 0.55
C VAL A 354 8.06 5.52 -0.45
N GLY A 355 9.21 4.99 -0.02
CA GLY A 355 10.02 4.09 -0.85
C GLY A 355 9.20 2.88 -1.30
N GLY A 356 8.44 2.27 -0.38
CA GLY A 356 7.48 1.19 -0.66
C GLY A 356 6.49 1.53 -1.77
N CYS A 357 5.79 2.65 -1.64
CA CYS A 357 4.81 3.12 -2.63
C CYS A 357 5.45 3.38 -4.00
N MET A 358 6.61 4.03 -4.03
CA MET A 358 7.35 4.29 -5.28
C MET A 358 7.84 2.99 -5.94
N GLY A 359 8.33 2.03 -5.15
CA GLY A 359 8.76 0.72 -5.65
C GLY A 359 7.60 -0.08 -6.23
N ALA A 360 6.43 -0.04 -5.58
CA ALA A 360 5.20 -0.65 -6.11
C ALA A 360 4.67 0.11 -7.34
N TYR A 361 4.77 1.44 -7.39
CA TYR A 361 4.40 2.24 -8.56
C TYR A 361 5.27 1.87 -9.77
N ALA A 362 6.59 1.76 -9.56
CA ALA A 362 7.53 1.29 -10.58
C ALA A 362 7.17 -0.12 -11.09
N ALA A 363 6.72 -1.03 -10.22
CA ALA A 363 6.26 -2.34 -10.65
C ALA A 363 5.02 -2.27 -11.56
N VAL A 364 4.07 -1.39 -11.25
CA VAL A 364 2.89 -1.17 -12.10
C VAL A 364 3.26 -0.52 -13.44
N GLN A 365 4.19 0.45 -13.45
CA GLN A 365 4.74 1.00 -14.68
C GLN A 365 5.37 -0.08 -15.56
N ALA A 366 6.18 -0.96 -14.97
CA ALA A 366 6.79 -2.08 -15.69
C ALA A 366 5.74 -3.03 -16.26
N LEU A 367 4.69 -3.37 -15.50
CA LEU A 367 3.56 -4.19 -15.98
C LEU A 367 2.76 -3.52 -17.12
N ARG A 368 2.90 -2.20 -17.32
CA ARG A 368 2.33 -1.44 -18.45
C ARG A 368 3.30 -1.28 -19.62
N GLY A 369 4.50 -1.84 -19.54
CA GLY A 369 5.53 -1.73 -20.58
C GLY A 369 6.39 -0.46 -20.48
N GLU A 370 6.24 0.34 -19.41
CA GLU A 370 6.92 1.63 -19.24
C GLU A 370 8.31 1.46 -18.60
N ALA A 371 9.18 0.64 -19.22
CA ALA A 371 10.45 0.20 -18.62
C ALA A 371 11.37 1.34 -18.14
N ALA A 372 11.55 2.39 -18.94
CA ALA A 372 12.42 3.51 -18.61
C ALA A 372 11.89 4.32 -17.40
N ALA A 373 10.58 4.63 -17.40
CA ALA A 373 9.95 5.36 -16.30
C ALA A 373 9.93 4.51 -15.01
N ALA A 374 9.70 3.20 -15.13
CA ALA A 374 9.78 2.28 -14.01
C ALA A 374 11.18 2.23 -13.39
N ALA A 375 12.24 2.20 -14.22
CA ALA A 375 13.63 2.22 -13.74
C ALA A 375 13.97 3.52 -12.99
N GLU A 376 13.57 4.67 -13.52
CA GLU A 376 13.77 5.97 -12.88
C GLU A 376 13.04 6.05 -11.53
N THR A 377 11.76 5.66 -11.50
CA THR A 377 10.97 5.64 -10.26
C THR A 377 11.59 4.70 -9.22
N LEU A 378 12.01 3.49 -9.63
CA LEU A 378 12.63 2.53 -8.72
C LEU A 378 13.95 3.05 -8.15
N GLN A 379 14.77 3.72 -8.97
CA GLN A 379 16.00 4.35 -8.50
C GLN A 379 15.70 5.43 -7.45
N ALA A 380 14.71 6.27 -7.70
CA ALA A 380 14.26 7.30 -6.76
C ALA A 380 13.64 6.69 -5.48
N ALA A 381 13.05 5.50 -5.56
CA ALA A 381 12.55 4.73 -4.43
C ALA A 381 13.69 4.17 -3.57
N VAL A 382 14.71 3.56 -4.20
CA VAL A 382 15.90 3.02 -3.53
C VAL A 382 16.68 4.12 -2.82
N ALA A 383 16.85 5.29 -3.47
CA ALA A 383 17.51 6.44 -2.86
C ALA A 383 16.81 6.96 -1.60
N ARG A 384 15.51 6.70 -1.47
CA ARG A 384 14.69 7.06 -0.30
C ARG A 384 14.53 5.92 0.71
N ASN A 385 14.99 4.72 0.38
CA ASN A 385 14.79 3.57 1.25
C ASN A 385 15.78 3.58 2.42
N ARG A 386 15.27 3.26 3.61
CA ARG A 386 16.10 2.94 4.77
C ARG A 386 16.44 1.46 4.76
N THR A 387 17.71 1.16 4.91
CA THR A 387 18.29 -0.19 4.84
C THR A 387 17.82 -1.14 5.94
N THR A 388 17.27 -0.63 7.06
CA THR A 388 16.74 -1.47 8.14
C THR A 388 15.42 -2.16 7.81
N TRP A 389 14.64 -1.64 6.85
CA TRP A 389 13.47 -2.35 6.32
C TRP A 389 13.93 -3.30 5.21
N THR A 390 14.62 -4.38 5.60
CA THR A 390 15.30 -5.28 4.67
C THR A 390 14.33 -5.94 3.69
N ALA A 391 13.07 -6.15 4.07
CA ALA A 391 12.03 -6.65 3.17
C ALA A 391 11.80 -5.76 1.94
N PHE A 392 12.11 -4.45 2.02
CA PHE A 392 12.02 -3.54 0.88
C PHE A 392 12.96 -3.97 -0.25
N THR A 393 14.15 -4.49 0.09
CA THR A 393 15.10 -4.97 -0.93
C THR A 393 14.53 -6.12 -1.77
N ARG A 394 13.60 -6.91 -1.20
CA ARG A 394 12.92 -8.01 -1.90
C ARG A 394 11.92 -7.48 -2.91
N TRP A 395 11.14 -6.46 -2.53
CA TRP A 395 10.29 -5.72 -3.46
C TRP A 395 11.08 -5.07 -4.59
N VAL A 396 12.24 -4.46 -4.29
CA VAL A 396 13.13 -3.89 -5.31
C VAL A 396 13.61 -4.96 -6.29
N ALA A 397 14.04 -6.13 -5.79
CA ALA A 397 14.48 -7.23 -6.63
C ALA A 397 13.36 -7.72 -7.57
N MET A 398 12.15 -7.92 -7.03
CA MET A 398 10.97 -8.31 -7.82
C MET A 398 10.57 -7.23 -8.84
N THR A 399 10.66 -5.95 -8.51
CA THR A 399 10.37 -4.87 -9.48
C THR A 399 11.39 -4.86 -10.62
N ARG A 400 12.68 -5.14 -10.34
CA ARG A 400 13.72 -5.23 -11.40
C ARG A 400 13.44 -6.34 -12.41
N VAL A 401 12.84 -7.45 -11.99
CA VAL A 401 12.40 -8.54 -12.89
C VAL A 401 11.47 -7.99 -13.96
N TRP A 402 10.42 -7.28 -13.54
CA TRP A 402 9.41 -6.75 -14.45
C TRP A 402 9.92 -5.57 -15.28
N ILE A 403 10.85 -4.76 -14.77
CA ILE A 403 11.52 -3.73 -15.57
C ILE A 403 12.31 -4.36 -16.72
N ALA A 404 13.07 -5.42 -16.46
CA ALA A 404 13.81 -6.14 -17.51
C ALA A 404 12.86 -6.76 -18.54
N ALA A 405 11.75 -7.38 -18.09
CA ALA A 405 10.74 -7.92 -18.98
C ALA A 405 10.07 -6.85 -19.85
N ALA A 406 9.73 -5.71 -19.27
CA ALA A 406 9.16 -4.56 -19.96
C ALA A 406 10.12 -4.04 -21.05
N GLY A 407 11.44 -4.00 -20.74
CA GLY A 407 12.50 -3.65 -21.68
C GLY A 407 12.76 -4.66 -22.79
N GLY A 408 12.10 -5.82 -22.77
CA GLY A 408 12.23 -6.87 -23.80
C GLY A 408 13.30 -7.92 -23.51
N ASP A 409 14.01 -7.83 -22.37
CA ASP A 409 15.05 -8.78 -21.99
C ASP A 409 14.47 -9.90 -21.10
N GLY A 410 13.74 -10.83 -21.73
CA GLY A 410 13.11 -11.96 -21.05
C GLY A 410 14.10 -12.93 -20.40
N GLY A 411 15.30 -13.07 -20.99
CA GLY A 411 16.37 -13.90 -20.43
C GLY A 411 16.87 -13.33 -19.11
N ARG A 412 17.23 -12.05 -19.09
CA ARG A 412 17.66 -11.36 -17.88
C ARG A 412 16.56 -11.29 -16.82
N ALA A 413 15.31 -11.07 -17.23
CA ALA A 413 14.17 -11.04 -16.31
C ALA A 413 14.05 -12.38 -15.55
N ALA A 414 14.15 -13.51 -16.25
CA ALA A 414 14.09 -14.83 -15.63
C ALA A 414 15.27 -15.09 -14.68
N GLU A 415 16.49 -14.71 -15.06
CA GLU A 415 17.66 -14.81 -14.17
C GLU A 415 17.49 -13.98 -12.89
N LEU A 416 16.98 -12.76 -13.02
CA LEU A 416 16.68 -11.89 -11.87
C LEU A 416 15.62 -12.52 -10.96
N ALA A 417 14.60 -13.17 -11.52
CA ALA A 417 13.56 -13.84 -10.75
C ALA A 417 14.11 -15.03 -9.95
N VAL A 418 14.96 -15.85 -10.57
CA VAL A 418 15.64 -16.98 -9.91
C VAL A 418 16.61 -16.48 -8.83
N SER A 419 17.38 -15.43 -9.12
CA SER A 419 18.28 -14.81 -8.13
C SER A 419 17.50 -14.27 -6.93
N ALA A 420 16.41 -13.55 -7.16
CA ALA A 420 15.56 -13.02 -6.09
C ALA A 420 14.95 -14.15 -5.24
N ALA A 421 14.50 -15.23 -5.87
CA ALA A 421 14.01 -16.41 -5.17
C ALA A 421 15.11 -17.06 -4.31
N GLY A 422 16.32 -17.23 -4.85
CA GLY A 422 17.47 -17.77 -4.13
C GLY A 422 17.83 -16.96 -2.89
N ASP A 423 17.86 -15.63 -3.01
CA ASP A 423 18.11 -14.73 -1.89
C ASP A 423 17.01 -14.84 -0.81
N CYS A 424 15.74 -14.95 -1.23
CA CYS A 424 14.63 -15.15 -0.30
C CYS A 424 14.70 -16.51 0.40
N ARG A 425 15.12 -17.57 -0.31
CA ARG A 425 15.32 -18.90 0.27
C ARG A 425 16.40 -18.87 1.36
N LEU A 426 17.55 -18.25 1.07
CA LEU A 426 18.65 -18.11 2.03
C LEU A 426 18.23 -17.30 3.27
N ALA A 427 17.36 -16.31 3.09
CA ALA A 427 16.81 -15.50 4.16
C ALA A 427 15.62 -16.16 4.92
N GLY A 428 15.15 -17.33 4.49
CA GLY A 428 13.99 -17.99 5.09
C GLY A 428 12.67 -17.24 4.89
N LEU A 429 12.47 -16.64 3.71
CA LEU A 429 11.32 -15.81 3.35
C LEU A 429 10.43 -16.48 2.29
N PRO A 430 9.72 -17.58 2.61
CA PRO A 430 8.96 -18.37 1.65
C PRO A 430 7.87 -17.57 0.91
N GLY A 431 7.30 -16.54 1.55
CA GLY A 431 6.32 -15.63 0.92
C GLY A 431 6.90 -14.88 -0.28
N PHE A 432 8.09 -14.30 -0.13
CA PHE A 432 8.77 -13.62 -1.23
C PHE A 432 9.40 -14.61 -2.22
N GLU A 433 9.89 -15.75 -1.73
CA GLU A 433 10.44 -16.82 -2.55
C GLU A 433 9.42 -17.32 -3.57
N PHE A 434 8.20 -17.67 -3.15
CA PHE A 434 7.21 -18.20 -4.07
C PHE A 434 6.75 -17.14 -5.09
N VAL A 435 6.63 -15.87 -4.70
CA VAL A 435 6.24 -14.83 -5.67
C VAL A 435 7.33 -14.64 -6.71
N SER A 436 8.60 -14.65 -6.32
CA SER A 436 9.74 -14.55 -7.25
C SER A 436 9.83 -15.74 -8.19
N LEU A 437 9.60 -16.97 -7.68
CA LEU A 437 9.51 -18.17 -8.51
C LEU A 437 8.30 -18.13 -9.44
N HIS A 438 7.16 -17.63 -8.97
CA HIS A 438 5.96 -17.49 -9.80
C HIS A 438 6.17 -16.45 -10.91
N ASP A 439 6.91 -15.38 -10.65
CA ASP A 439 7.30 -14.44 -11.72
C ASP A 439 8.12 -15.13 -12.81
N ALA A 440 9.03 -16.06 -12.49
CA ALA A 440 9.73 -16.85 -13.51
C ALA A 440 8.77 -17.70 -14.37
N VAL A 441 7.75 -18.31 -13.75
CA VAL A 441 6.69 -19.07 -14.45
C VAL A 441 5.88 -18.14 -15.37
N ARG A 442 5.51 -16.94 -14.90
CA ARG A 442 4.79 -15.93 -15.69
C ARG A 442 5.63 -15.42 -16.87
N LEU A 443 6.95 -15.44 -16.75
CA LEU A 443 7.90 -15.15 -17.83
C LEU A 443 8.14 -16.34 -18.77
N GLY A 444 7.49 -17.49 -18.55
CA GLY A 444 7.59 -18.67 -19.42
C GLY A 444 8.77 -19.60 -19.10
N ARG A 445 9.33 -19.52 -17.89
CA ARG A 445 10.44 -20.37 -17.42
C ARG A 445 10.00 -21.23 -16.23
N PRO A 446 9.09 -22.21 -16.42
CA PRO A 446 8.57 -23.02 -15.32
C PRO A 446 9.60 -24.01 -14.75
N GLU A 447 10.58 -24.43 -15.54
CA GLU A 447 11.55 -25.48 -15.20
C GLU A 447 12.43 -25.13 -14.00
N VAL A 448 12.69 -23.84 -13.80
CA VAL A 448 13.48 -23.34 -12.66
C VAL A 448 12.67 -23.20 -11.37
N ALA A 449 11.35 -23.42 -11.42
CA ALA A 449 10.43 -23.10 -10.34
C ALA A 449 9.51 -24.25 -9.91
N ALA A 450 9.18 -25.20 -10.78
CA ALA A 450 8.12 -26.18 -10.56
C ALA A 450 8.28 -27.02 -9.28
N ASP A 451 9.44 -27.62 -9.06
CA ASP A 451 9.68 -28.49 -7.91
C ASP A 451 9.67 -27.69 -6.61
N ARG A 452 10.37 -26.54 -6.59
CA ARG A 452 10.45 -25.70 -5.40
C ARG A 452 9.11 -25.06 -5.03
N LEU A 453 8.30 -24.65 -6.01
CA LEU A 453 6.96 -24.16 -5.75
C LEU A 453 6.05 -25.24 -5.17
N ALA A 454 6.22 -26.52 -5.57
CA ALA A 454 5.48 -27.63 -4.98
C ALA A 454 5.84 -27.83 -3.50
N GLU A 455 7.12 -27.73 -3.13
CA GLU A 455 7.56 -27.75 -1.72
C GLU A 455 6.98 -26.60 -0.91
N LEU A 456 7.01 -25.39 -1.45
CA LEU A 456 6.44 -24.20 -0.80
C LEU A 456 4.93 -24.31 -0.64
N ALA A 457 4.23 -24.85 -1.62
CA ALA A 457 2.78 -25.05 -1.55
C ALA A 457 2.34 -26.04 -0.45
N ALA A 458 3.24 -26.90 0.04
CA ALA A 458 2.99 -27.81 1.15
C ALA A 458 3.14 -27.15 2.53
N THR A 459 3.83 -26.02 2.62
CA THR A 459 4.20 -25.38 3.91
C THR A 459 3.68 -23.96 4.07
N HIS A 460 3.48 -23.23 2.97
CA HIS A 460 2.95 -21.88 2.96
C HIS A 460 1.42 -21.88 2.87
N ASP A 461 0.77 -21.03 3.67
CA ASP A 461 -0.68 -20.88 3.69
C ASP A 461 -1.23 -20.22 2.42
N GLY A 462 -2.50 -20.47 2.11
CA GLY A 462 -3.25 -19.70 1.11
C GLY A 462 -3.29 -20.31 -0.31
N PRO A 463 -4.35 -20.00 -1.07
CA PRO A 463 -4.59 -20.59 -2.38
C PRO A 463 -3.62 -20.11 -3.47
N ARG A 464 -3.02 -18.92 -3.33
CA ARG A 464 -2.13 -18.34 -4.34
C ARG A 464 -0.86 -19.17 -4.59
N VAL A 465 -0.17 -19.61 -3.53
CA VAL A 465 1.04 -20.45 -3.66
C VAL A 465 0.72 -21.81 -4.30
N ARG A 466 -0.44 -22.40 -3.97
CA ARG A 466 -0.91 -23.65 -4.58
C ARG A 466 -1.20 -23.49 -6.07
N LEU A 467 -1.84 -22.38 -6.47
CA LEU A 467 -2.05 -22.08 -7.88
C LEU A 467 -0.74 -21.78 -8.61
N ALA A 468 0.21 -21.09 -7.98
CA ALA A 468 1.54 -20.88 -8.55
C ALA A 468 2.27 -22.21 -8.83
N ALA A 469 2.22 -23.16 -7.89
CA ALA A 469 2.81 -24.49 -8.07
C ALA A 469 2.14 -25.28 -9.20
N ARG A 470 0.80 -25.27 -9.26
CA ARG A 470 0.05 -25.90 -10.36
C ARG A 470 0.34 -25.24 -11.70
N HIS A 471 0.46 -23.91 -11.73
CA HIS A 471 0.85 -23.17 -12.92
C HIS A 471 2.22 -23.62 -13.42
N ALA A 472 3.21 -23.67 -12.53
CA ALA A 472 4.56 -24.10 -12.88
C ALA A 472 4.59 -25.52 -13.45
N ARG A 473 3.91 -26.47 -12.78
CA ARG A 473 3.84 -27.86 -13.24
C ARG A 473 3.14 -27.97 -14.60
N ALA A 474 1.94 -27.40 -14.73
CA ALA A 474 1.17 -27.47 -15.96
C ALA A 474 1.91 -26.84 -17.16
N LEU A 475 2.65 -25.74 -16.93
CA LEU A 475 3.46 -25.12 -17.98
C LEU A 475 4.69 -25.94 -18.33
N ALA A 476 5.37 -26.55 -17.35
CA ALA A 476 6.52 -27.43 -17.58
C ALA A 476 6.12 -28.69 -18.38
N ASP A 477 4.96 -29.26 -18.07
CA ASP A 477 4.44 -30.47 -18.72
C ASP A 477 3.78 -30.17 -20.08
N GLY A 478 3.59 -28.90 -20.43
CA GLY A 478 2.87 -28.50 -21.64
C GLY A 478 1.36 -28.82 -21.59
N ASP A 479 0.81 -29.00 -20.39
CA ASP A 479 -0.60 -29.33 -20.19
C ASP A 479 -1.48 -28.06 -20.27
N GLY A 480 -1.95 -27.80 -21.48
CA GLY A 480 -2.82 -26.66 -21.74
C GLY A 480 -4.20 -26.74 -21.08
N GLN A 481 -4.71 -27.93 -20.74
CA GLN A 481 -5.98 -28.06 -20.04
C GLN A 481 -5.81 -27.70 -18.56
N ALA A 482 -4.75 -28.22 -17.92
CA ALA A 482 -4.42 -27.84 -16.55
C ALA A 482 -4.09 -26.34 -16.42
N LEU A 483 -3.46 -25.72 -17.44
CA LEU A 483 -3.25 -24.26 -17.46
C LEU A 483 -4.57 -23.47 -17.53
N ALA A 484 -5.58 -23.96 -18.26
CA ALA A 484 -6.90 -23.34 -18.29
C ALA A 484 -7.60 -23.43 -16.91
N GLU A 485 -7.45 -24.56 -16.20
CA GLU A 485 -7.95 -24.70 -14.83
C GLU A 485 -7.23 -23.76 -13.85
N VAL A 486 -5.91 -23.58 -14.02
CA VAL A 486 -5.12 -22.61 -13.26
C VAL A 486 -5.61 -21.18 -13.53
N ALA A 487 -5.90 -20.83 -14.79
CA ALA A 487 -6.46 -19.53 -15.15
C ALA A 487 -7.81 -19.28 -14.46
N ALA A 488 -8.72 -20.25 -14.50
CA ALA A 488 -9.99 -20.19 -13.78
C ALA A 488 -9.80 -20.07 -12.27
N GLY A 489 -8.80 -20.76 -11.70
CA GLY A 489 -8.43 -20.65 -10.30
C GLY A 489 -7.99 -19.24 -9.90
N PHE A 490 -7.11 -18.60 -10.69
CA PHE A 490 -6.72 -17.21 -10.46
C PHE A 490 -7.89 -16.24 -10.63
N ALA A 491 -8.77 -16.47 -11.61
CA ALA A 491 -9.98 -15.66 -11.81
C ALA A 491 -10.92 -15.76 -10.60
N GLY A 492 -11.07 -16.96 -10.02
CA GLY A 492 -11.86 -17.18 -8.80
C GLY A 492 -11.31 -16.45 -7.57
N LEU A 493 -9.99 -16.20 -7.51
CA LEU A 493 -9.37 -15.35 -6.49
C LEU A 493 -9.43 -13.84 -6.81
N GLY A 494 -10.00 -13.47 -7.96
CA GLY A 494 -9.99 -12.09 -8.45
C GLY A 494 -8.62 -11.61 -8.98
N LEU A 495 -7.67 -12.52 -9.17
CA LEU A 495 -6.30 -12.24 -9.64
C LEU A 495 -6.25 -12.13 -11.17
N ARG A 496 -6.97 -11.15 -11.73
CA ARG A 496 -7.32 -11.06 -13.17
C ARG A 496 -6.11 -11.10 -14.09
N LEU A 497 -5.03 -10.38 -13.77
CA LEU A 497 -3.83 -10.38 -14.61
C LEU A 497 -3.15 -11.75 -14.66
N HIS A 498 -3.06 -12.44 -13.52
CA HIS A 498 -2.48 -13.79 -13.44
C HIS A 498 -3.35 -14.80 -14.21
N ALA A 499 -4.68 -14.66 -14.14
CA ALA A 499 -5.61 -15.46 -14.92
C ALA A 499 -5.45 -15.25 -16.42
N ALA A 500 -5.32 -13.99 -16.86
CA ALA A 500 -5.10 -13.64 -18.26
C ALA A 500 -3.81 -14.26 -18.81
N GLU A 501 -2.72 -14.18 -18.06
CA GLU A 501 -1.42 -14.74 -18.43
C GLU A 501 -1.45 -16.28 -18.51
N ALA A 502 -2.04 -16.94 -17.50
CA ALA A 502 -2.20 -18.39 -17.49
C ALA A 502 -3.05 -18.88 -18.67
N ALA A 503 -4.14 -18.17 -19.01
CA ALA A 503 -4.97 -18.48 -20.16
C ALA A 503 -4.24 -18.27 -21.50
N ALA A 504 -3.38 -17.25 -21.60
CA ALA A 504 -2.54 -17.05 -22.80
C ALA A 504 -1.55 -18.22 -22.98
N GLN A 505 -0.91 -18.64 -21.89
CA GLN A 505 0.00 -19.79 -21.89
C GLN A 505 -0.75 -21.10 -22.19
N ALA A 506 -1.96 -21.27 -21.66
CA ALA A 506 -2.85 -22.40 -21.99
C ALA A 506 -3.14 -22.46 -23.50
N ALA A 507 -3.48 -21.33 -24.13
CA ALA A 507 -3.76 -21.26 -25.56
C ALA A 507 -2.54 -21.70 -26.40
N VAL A 508 -1.33 -21.29 -26.01
CA VAL A 508 -0.08 -21.72 -26.67
C VAL A 508 0.12 -23.24 -26.56
N CYS A 509 -0.03 -23.81 -25.36
CA CYS A 509 0.13 -25.25 -25.14
C CYS A 509 -0.94 -26.07 -25.87
N LEU A 510 -2.20 -25.63 -25.84
CA LEU A 510 -3.31 -26.29 -26.55
C LEU A 510 -3.11 -26.27 -28.07
N ARG A 511 -2.61 -25.18 -28.66
CA ARG A 511 -2.25 -25.13 -30.09
C ARG A 511 -1.14 -26.13 -30.43
N ARG A 512 -0.08 -26.17 -29.62
CA ARG A 512 1.03 -27.14 -29.81
C ARG A 512 0.55 -28.59 -29.72
N ALA A 513 -0.46 -28.87 -28.89
CA ALA A 513 -1.10 -30.17 -28.78
C ALA A 513 -2.17 -30.45 -29.86
N GLY A 514 -2.36 -29.56 -30.84
CA GLY A 514 -3.35 -29.72 -31.92
C GLY A 514 -4.82 -29.52 -31.48
N ARG A 515 -5.06 -28.95 -30.29
CA ARG A 515 -6.40 -28.76 -29.70
C ARG A 515 -6.96 -27.37 -30.04
N GLU A 516 -7.09 -27.06 -31.32
CA GLU A 516 -7.44 -25.73 -31.84
C GLU A 516 -8.70 -25.09 -31.22
N ARG A 517 -9.78 -25.85 -31.05
CA ARG A 517 -11.02 -25.31 -30.45
C ARG A 517 -10.81 -24.86 -29.00
N ALA A 518 -10.09 -25.66 -28.22
CA ALA A 518 -9.80 -25.34 -26.83
C ALA A 518 -8.81 -24.17 -26.74
N ALA A 519 -7.82 -24.13 -27.64
CA ALA A 519 -6.89 -23.01 -27.72
C ALA A 519 -7.58 -21.67 -28.00
N ARG A 520 -8.52 -21.63 -28.96
CA ARG A 520 -9.31 -20.42 -29.25
C ARG A 520 -10.16 -19.97 -28.07
N ALA A 521 -10.70 -20.92 -27.30
CA ALA A 521 -11.45 -20.61 -26.09
C ALA A 521 -10.55 -19.96 -25.03
N ALA A 522 -9.38 -20.55 -24.76
CA ALA A 522 -8.39 -20.01 -23.82
C ALA A 522 -7.86 -18.64 -24.28
N GLU A 523 -7.65 -18.44 -25.57
CA GLU A 523 -7.25 -17.14 -26.15
C GLU A 523 -8.32 -16.07 -25.96
N THR A 524 -9.59 -16.40 -26.19
CA THR A 524 -10.72 -15.49 -25.97
C THR A 524 -10.85 -15.11 -24.48
N GLU A 525 -10.69 -16.09 -23.59
CA GLU A 525 -10.71 -15.86 -22.14
C GLU A 525 -9.56 -14.95 -21.69
N SER A 526 -8.32 -15.26 -22.11
CA SER A 526 -7.13 -14.45 -21.84
C SER A 526 -7.34 -13.01 -22.28
N TRP A 527 -7.88 -12.83 -23.48
CA TRP A 527 -8.13 -11.52 -24.07
C TRP A 527 -9.18 -10.72 -23.29
N SER A 528 -10.28 -11.37 -22.87
CA SER A 528 -11.32 -10.73 -22.06
C SER A 528 -10.76 -10.25 -20.72
N LEU A 529 -9.99 -11.10 -20.03
CA LEU A 529 -9.35 -10.78 -18.76
C LEU A 529 -8.30 -9.66 -18.90
N ALA A 530 -7.44 -9.73 -19.92
CA ALA A 530 -6.41 -8.72 -20.18
C ALA A 530 -6.99 -7.34 -20.51
N SER A 531 -8.10 -7.30 -21.25
CA SER A 531 -8.78 -6.04 -21.61
C SER A 531 -9.39 -5.33 -20.40
N ALA A 532 -9.84 -6.10 -19.41
CA ALA A 532 -10.26 -5.56 -18.11
C ALA A 532 -9.08 -5.03 -17.26
N CYS A 533 -7.83 -5.36 -17.62
CA CYS A 533 -6.64 -4.99 -16.86
C CYS A 533 -6.00 -3.64 -17.27
N GLN A 534 -6.69 -2.81 -18.06
CA GLN A 534 -6.28 -1.42 -18.37
C GLN A 534 -4.92 -1.28 -19.08
N GLY A 535 -4.61 -2.23 -19.97
CA GLY A 535 -3.41 -2.19 -20.83
C GLY A 535 -2.16 -2.81 -20.20
N PRO A 536 -2.21 -4.06 -19.70
CA PRO A 536 -1.01 -4.78 -19.31
C PRO A 536 -0.14 -5.08 -20.54
N ASP A 537 1.18 -5.08 -20.35
CA ASP A 537 2.18 -5.45 -21.35
C ASP A 537 3.17 -6.45 -20.74
N THR A 538 2.71 -7.70 -20.58
CA THR A 538 3.52 -8.79 -20.03
C THR A 538 3.89 -9.80 -21.13
N PRO A 539 5.00 -10.54 -21.00
CA PRO A 539 5.47 -11.43 -22.07
C PRO A 539 4.43 -12.46 -22.55
N ALA A 540 3.66 -13.06 -21.64
CA ALA A 540 2.59 -14.00 -22.00
C ALA A 540 1.48 -13.34 -22.84
N LEU A 541 1.18 -12.06 -22.58
CA LEU A 541 0.12 -11.31 -23.27
C LEU A 541 0.60 -10.68 -24.59
N ARG A 542 1.91 -10.43 -24.77
CA ARG A 542 2.47 -9.92 -26.04
C ARG A 542 2.26 -10.89 -27.21
N THR A 543 2.21 -12.18 -26.93
CA THR A 543 1.94 -13.23 -27.93
C THR A 543 0.46 -13.47 -28.20
N LEU A 544 -0.43 -12.79 -27.47
CA LEU A 544 -1.87 -12.95 -27.61
C LEU A 544 -2.32 -12.32 -28.93
N ALA A 545 -2.86 -13.13 -29.84
CA ALA A 545 -3.50 -12.61 -31.02
C ALA A 545 -4.85 -11.98 -30.64
N ALA A 546 -5.27 -10.94 -31.36
CA ALA A 546 -6.68 -10.55 -31.30
C ALA A 546 -7.55 -11.77 -31.65
N PRO A 547 -8.68 -11.96 -30.98
CA PRO A 547 -9.71 -12.86 -31.45
C PRO A 547 -10.02 -12.53 -32.92
N ASP A 548 -9.93 -13.54 -33.78
CA ASP A 548 -10.28 -13.40 -35.18
C ASP A 548 -11.76 -13.02 -35.27
N LEU A 549 -12.01 -11.73 -35.52
CA LEU A 549 -13.30 -11.27 -35.97
C LEU A 549 -13.49 -11.80 -37.39
N THR A 550 -14.62 -12.45 -37.64
CA THR A 550 -15.06 -12.69 -39.02
C THR A 550 -15.13 -11.35 -39.75
N ALA A 551 -15.02 -11.36 -41.09
CA ALA A 551 -15.12 -10.14 -41.90
C ALA A 551 -16.37 -9.31 -41.52
N ARG A 552 -17.47 -10.00 -41.21
CA ARG A 552 -18.73 -9.37 -40.82
C ARG A 552 -18.72 -8.77 -39.42
N GLU A 553 -18.11 -9.46 -38.47
CA GLU A 553 -17.92 -8.93 -37.12
C GLU A 553 -16.94 -7.75 -37.12
N LEU A 554 -15.91 -7.78 -37.96
CA LEU A 554 -14.98 -6.67 -38.13
C LEU A 554 -15.67 -5.42 -38.71
N GLU A 555 -16.52 -5.59 -39.71
CA GLU A 555 -17.34 -4.49 -40.25
C GLU A 555 -18.26 -3.88 -39.18
N VAL A 556 -18.96 -4.73 -38.42
CA VAL A 556 -19.82 -4.28 -37.31
C VAL A 556 -19.00 -3.59 -36.22
N ALA A 557 -17.80 -4.11 -35.91
CA ALA A 557 -16.91 -3.53 -34.92
C ALA A 557 -16.41 -2.14 -35.34
N LEU A 558 -16.01 -1.97 -36.60
CA LEU A 558 -15.54 -0.70 -37.15
C LEU A 558 -16.64 0.35 -37.17
N LEU A 559 -17.86 -0.02 -37.57
CA LEU A 559 -19.00 0.90 -37.59
C LEU A 559 -19.45 1.28 -36.16
N THR A 560 -19.40 0.32 -35.23
CA THR A 560 -19.68 0.58 -33.81
C THR A 560 -18.64 1.53 -33.21
N ALA A 561 -17.36 1.32 -33.50
CA ALA A 561 -16.27 2.19 -33.05
C ALA A 561 -16.35 3.61 -33.65
N ALA A 562 -16.93 3.74 -34.85
CA ALA A 562 -17.24 5.02 -35.49
C ALA A 562 -18.51 5.71 -34.92
N GLY A 563 -19.16 5.11 -33.91
CA GLY A 563 -20.29 5.71 -33.19
C GLY A 563 -21.67 5.42 -33.79
N LEU A 564 -21.79 4.51 -34.77
CA LEU A 564 -23.08 4.21 -35.39
C LEU A 564 -23.97 3.37 -34.46
N SER A 565 -25.28 3.65 -34.50
CA SER A 565 -26.33 2.90 -33.81
C SER A 565 -26.62 1.56 -34.49
N HIS A 566 -27.30 0.65 -33.77
CA HIS A 566 -27.71 -0.65 -34.34
C HIS A 566 -28.55 -0.52 -35.61
N ARG A 567 -29.38 0.53 -35.70
CA ARG A 567 -30.21 0.81 -36.87
C ARG A 567 -29.35 1.22 -38.06
N GLU A 568 -28.43 2.16 -37.86
CA GLU A 568 -27.54 2.63 -38.92
C GLU A 568 -26.57 1.53 -39.38
N ILE A 569 -26.11 0.67 -38.48
CA ILE A 569 -25.30 -0.51 -38.83
C ILE A 569 -26.13 -1.49 -39.67
N ALA A 570 -27.37 -1.77 -39.27
CA ALA A 570 -28.27 -2.67 -39.99
C ALA A 570 -28.59 -2.17 -41.40
N GLU A 571 -28.86 -0.87 -41.54
CA GLU A 571 -29.09 -0.21 -42.83
C GLU A 571 -27.83 -0.23 -43.70
N LYS A 572 -26.66 0.14 -43.16
CA LYS A 572 -25.40 0.14 -43.92
C LYS A 572 -24.95 -1.24 -44.38
N LEU A 573 -25.20 -2.26 -43.56
CA LEU A 573 -24.75 -3.60 -43.83
C LEU A 573 -25.84 -4.45 -44.52
N VAL A 574 -27.05 -3.93 -44.73
CA VAL A 574 -28.19 -4.66 -45.33
C VAL A 574 -28.48 -5.96 -44.56
N ILE A 575 -28.66 -5.83 -43.24
CA ILE A 575 -29.04 -6.92 -42.33
C ILE A 575 -30.15 -6.46 -41.39
N SER A 576 -30.78 -7.40 -40.69
CA SER A 576 -31.77 -7.01 -39.67
C SER A 576 -31.10 -6.30 -38.49
N MET A 577 -31.83 -5.40 -37.82
CA MET A 577 -31.40 -4.74 -36.58
C MET A 577 -31.02 -5.76 -35.50
N ARG A 578 -31.76 -6.88 -35.41
CA ARG A 578 -31.47 -7.97 -34.49
C ARG A 578 -30.15 -8.67 -34.81
N THR A 579 -29.84 -8.84 -36.10
CA THR A 579 -28.58 -9.41 -36.57
C THR A 579 -27.40 -8.48 -36.27
N ALA A 580 -27.55 -7.17 -36.49
CA ALA A 580 -26.53 -6.17 -36.13
C ALA A 580 -26.28 -6.14 -34.61
N MET A 581 -27.33 -6.20 -33.80
CA MET A 581 -27.23 -6.28 -32.34
C MET A 581 -26.53 -7.56 -31.88
N ASN A 582 -26.88 -8.71 -32.47
CA ASN A 582 -26.24 -9.98 -32.18
C ASN A 582 -24.75 -9.97 -32.55
N HIS A 583 -24.39 -9.47 -33.74
CA HIS A 583 -22.99 -9.33 -34.13
C HIS A 583 -22.24 -8.37 -33.21
N ARG A 584 -22.84 -7.24 -32.80
CA ARG A 584 -22.21 -6.30 -31.86
C ARG A 584 -21.99 -6.96 -30.49
N ASN A 585 -22.96 -7.72 -30.00
CA ASN A 585 -22.82 -8.46 -28.75
C ASN A 585 -21.74 -9.54 -28.86
N GLN A 586 -21.66 -10.26 -29.99
CA GLN A 586 -20.60 -11.23 -30.25
C GLN A 586 -19.23 -10.55 -30.37
N VAL A 587 -19.13 -9.38 -31.01
CA VAL A 587 -17.92 -8.56 -31.06
C VAL A 587 -17.52 -8.11 -29.65
N TYR A 588 -18.46 -7.62 -28.84
CA TYR A 588 -18.19 -7.17 -27.47
C TYR A 588 -17.78 -8.32 -26.56
N MET A 589 -18.34 -9.51 -26.76
CA MET A 589 -17.97 -10.72 -26.03
C MET A 589 -16.60 -11.25 -26.48
N LYS A 590 -16.38 -11.41 -27.79
CA LYS A 590 -15.10 -11.85 -28.37
C LYS A 590 -13.98 -10.91 -27.99
N LEU A 591 -14.23 -9.62 -28.18
CA LEU A 591 -13.33 -8.53 -27.84
C LEU A 591 -13.68 -7.94 -26.48
N GLY A 592 -14.16 -8.69 -25.46
CA GLY A 592 -14.27 -8.25 -24.06
C GLY A 592 -14.35 -6.73 -23.76
N VAL A 593 -15.17 -5.98 -24.50
CA VAL A 593 -15.31 -4.52 -24.44
C VAL A 593 -16.76 -4.23 -24.11
N HIS A 594 -16.97 -3.21 -23.29
CA HIS A 594 -18.29 -2.89 -22.77
C HIS A 594 -18.84 -1.58 -23.34
N SER A 595 -18.03 -0.84 -24.09
CA SER A 595 -18.42 0.42 -24.70
C SER A 595 -17.88 0.60 -26.14
N PRO A 596 -18.59 1.37 -27.00
CA PRO A 596 -18.06 1.77 -28.31
C PRO A 596 -16.71 2.51 -28.19
N ALA A 597 -16.49 3.24 -27.10
CA ALA A 597 -15.26 4.00 -26.84
C ALA A 597 -14.06 3.10 -26.47
N GLU A 598 -14.30 2.01 -25.73
CA GLU A 598 -13.28 0.96 -25.51
C GLU A 598 -12.95 0.24 -26.81
N LEU A 599 -13.97 -0.12 -27.61
CA LEU A 599 -13.77 -0.76 -28.91
C LEU A 599 -12.94 0.12 -29.86
N ALA A 600 -13.19 1.42 -29.90
CA ALA A 600 -12.42 2.36 -30.71
C ALA A 600 -10.95 2.47 -30.27
N ARG A 601 -10.69 2.51 -28.95
CA ARG A 601 -9.32 2.50 -28.39
C ARG A 601 -8.59 1.20 -28.67
N LEU A 602 -9.32 0.09 -28.72
CA LEU A 602 -8.77 -1.21 -29.00
C LEU A 602 -8.39 -1.37 -30.48
N LEU A 603 -9.30 -1.02 -31.40
CA LEU A 603 -9.07 -1.13 -32.84
C LEU A 603 -7.96 -0.18 -33.34
N SER A 604 -7.72 0.95 -32.66
CA SER A 604 -6.62 1.86 -33.01
C SER A 604 -5.23 1.25 -32.74
N ARG A 605 -5.12 0.31 -31.79
CA ARG A 605 -3.89 -0.46 -31.51
C ARG A 605 -3.60 -1.49 -32.61
N PHE A 606 -4.63 -2.05 -33.25
CA PHE A 606 -4.50 -3.02 -34.36
C PHE A 606 -4.06 -2.39 -35.70
N ARG A 607 -4.23 -1.07 -35.88
CA ARG A 607 -4.06 -0.40 -37.17
C ARG A 607 -2.60 -0.13 -37.57
N ARG A 608 -1.60 -0.69 -36.87
CA ARG A 608 -0.15 -0.52 -37.12
C ARG A 608 0.57 -1.79 -37.60
N LEU A 609 -0.04 -2.63 -38.44
CA LEU A 609 0.70 -3.65 -39.22
C LEU A 609 0.28 -3.63 -40.72
N PRO A 610 1.20 -3.97 -41.65
CA PRO A 610 1.00 -3.79 -43.09
C PRO A 610 -0.09 -4.71 -43.63
N ARG A 611 -0.87 -4.23 -44.60
CA ARG A 611 -1.87 -5.04 -45.31
C ARG A 611 -1.22 -6.28 -45.93
N PRO A 612 -1.86 -7.46 -45.87
CA PRO A 612 -1.38 -8.64 -46.57
C PRO A 612 -1.39 -8.38 -48.09
N THR A 613 -0.22 -8.45 -48.72
CA THR A 613 -0.07 -8.43 -50.17
C THR A 613 -0.49 -9.78 -50.74
N GLY A 614 -1.65 -9.85 -51.38
CA GLY A 614 -2.04 -11.00 -52.21
C GLY A 614 -1.22 -11.08 -53.52
N PRO A 615 -1.22 -12.24 -54.20
CA PRO A 615 -0.30 -12.53 -55.30
C PRO A 615 -0.63 -11.68 -56.53
N ARG A 616 0.37 -10.96 -57.07
CA ARG A 616 0.26 -10.22 -58.34
C ARG A 616 0.14 -11.22 -59.50
N ARG A 617 -1.04 -11.29 -60.13
CA ARG A 617 -1.18 -11.84 -61.49
C ARG A 617 -0.47 -10.90 -62.47
N SER A 618 0.56 -11.41 -63.13
CA SER A 618 1.26 -10.75 -64.24
C SER A 618 0.34 -10.69 -65.46
N LEU A 619 -0.05 -9.48 -65.88
CA LEU A 619 -0.63 -9.24 -67.20
C LEU A 619 0.41 -8.55 -68.09
N LYS A 620 0.62 -9.17 -69.26
CA LYS A 620 1.62 -8.85 -70.28
C LYS A 620 1.42 -7.45 -70.86
N ARG A 621 2.54 -6.84 -71.26
CA ARG A 621 2.62 -5.59 -72.05
C ARG A 621 1.92 -5.74 -73.41
N GLY A 622 1.14 -4.73 -73.78
CA GLY A 622 0.68 -4.43 -75.14
C GLY A 622 0.79 -2.92 -75.38
N ASN A 623 1.40 -2.54 -76.50
CA ASN A 623 1.86 -1.19 -76.89
C ASN A 623 0.70 -0.21 -77.23
N PRO A 624 0.93 1.13 -77.30
CA PRO A 624 -0.11 2.13 -77.47
C PRO A 624 -0.36 2.49 -78.95
N ALA A 625 -1.58 2.95 -79.24
CA ALA A 625 -1.92 3.73 -80.42
C ALA A 625 -2.95 4.82 -80.05
N SER A 626 -2.56 6.09 -80.20
CA SER A 626 -3.42 7.28 -80.29
C SER A 626 -4.25 7.23 -81.60
N PRO A 627 -5.38 7.96 -81.79
CA PRO A 627 -5.46 9.46 -81.85
C PRO A 627 -6.89 10.02 -81.55
N PRO A 628 -7.28 11.21 -82.07
CA PRO A 628 -6.63 12.52 -82.07
C PRO A 628 -7.14 13.46 -80.96
#